data_AF-A0A8C5MVJ6-F1
#
_entry.id   AF-A0A8C5MVJ6-F1
#
_cell.length_a   1.000
_cell.length_b   1.000
_cell.length_c   1.000
_cell.angle_alpha   90.00
_cell.angle_beta   90.00
_cell.angle_gamma   90.00
#
_symmetry.space_group_name_H-M   'P 1'
#
loop_
_entity.id
_entity.type
_entity.pdbx_description
1 polymer ?
#
loop_
_entity_poly.entity_id
_entity_poly.type
_entity_poly.pdbx_seq_one_letter_code
_entity_poly.pdbx_strand_id
1 'polypeptide(L)'
;MALNVPKQWQRKNGWQRPLSPAQIILLVIFVFGAVAGFGIFLPVIPGPWQTVGYTCLTVLYVWGFISYVLAVSINPSSGGEQNSMWNPVKCVWDSETRCCCVGCHESDRGLNLFCKSCNKLVEHHDHHCEWLNTCIGGRNYRFFFNTIVSGFLIALQISVMAWYILSVYYILPYARGADTMAEIATMFLEARGESLPLLPGELAAIVIFAIASVSAFIYTLVFAVLGTLIIFHIHLYCIGMSTSEYIFARREMRMQECARGLNTWSWPYTISGIHSSEFGSQLPIHSRRT
;
A
#
# COMPACT_ATOMS: atom_id res chain seq x y z
N MET A 1 -20.88 38.78 21.20
CA MET A 1 -19.55 38.62 20.57
C MET A 1 -19.38 37.16 20.22
N ALA A 2 -19.49 36.78 18.95
CA ALA A 2 -19.09 35.45 18.51
C ALA A 2 -17.58 35.35 18.64
N LEU A 3 -17.08 34.43 19.46
CA LEU A 3 -15.66 34.13 19.53
C LEU A 3 -15.22 33.68 18.13
N ASN A 4 -14.36 34.46 17.48
CA ASN A 4 -13.66 34.08 16.25
C ASN A 4 -12.74 32.90 16.60
N VAL A 5 -13.28 31.68 16.62
CA VAL A 5 -12.47 30.47 16.70
C VAL A 5 -11.73 30.39 15.36
N PRO A 6 -10.38 30.48 15.35
CA PRO A 6 -9.63 30.37 14.10
C PRO A 6 -9.97 29.02 13.46
N LYS A 7 -10.24 29.04 12.15
CA LYS A 7 -10.56 27.84 11.37
C LYS A 7 -9.46 26.82 11.59
N GLN A 8 -9.74 25.77 12.36
CA GLN A 8 -8.75 24.75 12.67
C GLN A 8 -8.32 24.06 11.38
N TRP A 9 -7.02 23.87 11.19
CA TRP A 9 -6.46 23.26 9.99
C TRP A 9 -6.99 21.83 9.83
N GLN A 10 -7.50 21.45 8.66
CA GLN A 10 -8.03 20.12 8.38
C GLN A 10 -7.51 19.61 7.04
N ARG A 11 -6.98 18.38 7.02
CA ARG A 11 -6.61 17.70 5.78
C ARG A 11 -7.83 17.06 5.13
N LYS A 12 -8.31 17.65 4.05
CA LYS A 12 -9.38 17.13 3.17
C LYS A 12 -8.93 15.92 2.36
N ASN A 13 -7.76 15.95 1.73
CA ASN A 13 -7.29 14.88 0.83
C ASN A 13 -5.76 14.71 0.87
N GLY A 14 -5.24 13.72 0.13
CA GLY A 14 -3.81 13.39 0.14
C GLY A 14 -2.92 14.23 -0.76
N TRP A 15 -3.49 15.20 -1.49
CA TRP A 15 -2.72 16.16 -2.30
C TRP A 15 -2.23 17.37 -1.49
N GLN A 16 -2.74 17.56 -0.28
CA GLN A 16 -2.39 18.71 0.55
C GLN A 16 -0.97 18.60 1.12
N ARG A 17 -0.30 19.74 1.25
CA ARG A 17 1.04 19.82 1.81
C ARG A 17 1.01 19.74 3.35
N PRO A 18 2.06 19.20 3.98
CA PRO A 18 3.20 18.52 3.34
C PRO A 18 2.78 17.16 2.75
N LEU A 19 3.43 16.77 1.65
CA LEU A 19 3.34 15.41 1.13
C LEU A 19 4.19 14.50 2.02
N SER A 20 3.70 13.28 2.27
CA SER A 20 4.51 12.30 3.00
C SER A 20 5.68 11.84 2.11
N PRO A 21 6.87 11.57 2.68
CA PRO A 21 7.97 10.95 1.94
C PRO A 21 7.55 9.62 1.29
N ALA A 22 6.71 8.83 1.96
CA ALA A 22 6.17 7.57 1.45
C ALA A 22 5.36 7.76 0.16
N GLN A 23 4.53 8.81 0.07
CA GLN A 23 3.77 9.11 -1.15
C GLN A 23 4.67 9.48 -2.31
N ILE A 24 5.76 10.23 -2.06
CA ILE A 24 6.74 10.57 -3.09
C ILE A 24 7.47 9.31 -3.57
N ILE A 25 7.91 8.45 -2.65
CA ILE A 25 8.56 7.16 -2.98
C ILE A 25 7.64 6.30 -3.84
N LEU A 26 6.35 6.18 -3.47
CA LEU A 26 5.35 5.46 -4.25
C LEU A 26 5.25 5.97 -5.69
N LEU A 27 5.17 7.29 -5.87
CA LEU A 27 5.07 7.91 -7.19
C LEU A 27 6.35 7.70 -8.01
N VAL A 28 7.52 7.80 -7.38
CA VAL A 28 8.81 7.54 -8.04
C VAL A 28 8.90 6.09 -8.50
N ILE A 29 8.53 5.12 -7.64
CA ILE A 29 8.50 3.70 -8.02
C ILE A 29 7.51 3.50 -9.18
N PHE A 30 6.30 4.04 -9.09
CA PHE A 30 5.28 3.90 -10.13
C PHE A 30 5.77 4.40 -11.51
N VAL A 31 6.36 5.61 -11.55
CA VAL A 31 6.92 6.21 -12.77
C VAL A 31 8.14 5.43 -13.28
N PHE A 32 9.05 5.04 -12.38
CA PHE A 32 10.20 4.20 -12.75
C PHE A 32 9.76 2.91 -13.43
N GLY A 33 8.71 2.26 -12.92
CA GLY A 33 8.15 1.05 -13.51
C GLY A 33 7.50 1.27 -14.86
N ALA A 34 6.85 2.41 -15.07
CA ALA A 34 6.26 2.74 -16.35
C ALA A 34 7.36 2.91 -17.40
N VAL A 35 8.41 3.67 -17.07
CA VAL A 35 9.54 3.90 -17.97
C VAL A 35 10.30 2.60 -18.24
N ALA A 36 10.62 1.82 -17.22
CA ALA A 36 11.32 0.55 -17.38
C ALA A 36 10.46 -0.48 -18.14
N GLY A 37 9.19 -0.64 -17.77
CA GLY A 37 8.28 -1.61 -18.38
C GLY A 37 7.97 -1.31 -19.84
N PHE A 38 7.42 -0.14 -20.14
CA PHE A 38 7.03 0.24 -21.52
C PHE A 38 8.22 0.59 -22.40
N GLY A 39 9.21 1.27 -21.82
CA GLY A 39 10.31 1.87 -22.56
C GLY A 39 11.55 0.99 -22.66
N ILE A 40 11.68 -0.09 -21.90
CA ILE A 40 12.88 -0.95 -21.91
C ILE A 40 12.50 -2.43 -21.99
N PHE A 41 11.64 -2.93 -21.12
CA PHE A 41 11.39 -4.37 -21.00
C PHE A 41 10.51 -4.91 -22.11
N LEU A 42 9.34 -4.32 -22.35
CA LEU A 42 8.40 -4.77 -23.39
C LEU A 42 8.99 -4.74 -24.82
N PRO A 43 9.80 -3.75 -25.21
CA PRO A 43 10.50 -3.78 -26.50
C PRO A 43 11.41 -5.00 -26.72
N VAL A 44 11.93 -5.59 -25.64
CA VAL A 44 12.89 -6.70 -25.69
C VAL A 44 12.19 -8.06 -25.65
N ILE A 45 10.91 -8.10 -25.27
CA ILE A 45 10.14 -9.33 -25.21
C ILE A 45 9.84 -9.84 -26.64
N PRO A 46 9.89 -11.17 -26.88
CA PRO A 46 9.60 -11.75 -28.20
C PRO A 46 8.22 -11.34 -28.74
N GLY A 47 8.16 -11.10 -30.06
CA GLY A 47 7.01 -10.50 -30.76
C GLY A 47 5.61 -10.98 -30.34
N PRO A 48 5.32 -12.29 -30.24
CA PRO A 48 3.98 -12.77 -29.86
C PRO A 48 3.54 -12.31 -28.46
N TRP A 49 4.47 -12.16 -27.53
CA TRP A 49 4.22 -11.75 -26.15
C TRP A 49 4.29 -10.23 -25.96
N GLN A 50 4.86 -9.51 -26.93
CA GLN A 50 5.03 -8.06 -26.85
C GLN A 50 3.68 -7.34 -26.83
N THR A 51 2.79 -7.61 -27.78
CA THR A 51 1.45 -7.00 -27.83
C THR A 51 0.62 -7.32 -26.58
N VAL A 52 0.68 -8.57 -26.12
CA VAL A 52 0.00 -9.01 -24.88
C VAL A 52 0.57 -8.25 -23.68
N GLY A 53 1.90 -8.17 -23.57
CA GLY A 53 2.58 -7.48 -22.49
C GLY A 53 2.23 -5.99 -22.44
N TYR A 54 2.26 -5.30 -23.58
CA TYR A 54 1.84 -3.90 -23.70
C TYR A 54 0.39 -3.72 -23.26
N THR A 55 -0.52 -4.52 -23.80
CA THR A 55 -1.95 -4.43 -23.49
C THR A 55 -2.21 -4.65 -22.00
N CYS A 56 -1.65 -5.72 -21.42
CA CYS A 56 -1.80 -6.03 -20.00
C CYS A 56 -1.22 -4.91 -19.12
N LEU A 57 0.00 -4.46 -19.41
CA LEU A 57 0.66 -3.43 -18.60
C LEU A 57 -0.11 -2.10 -18.68
N THR A 58 -0.60 -1.72 -19.86
CA THR A 58 -1.41 -0.50 -20.04
C THR A 58 -2.70 -0.57 -19.23
N VAL A 59 -3.44 -1.67 -19.32
CA VAL A 59 -4.69 -1.84 -18.55
C VAL A 59 -4.42 -1.76 -17.04
N LEU A 60 -3.37 -2.41 -16.56
CA LEU A 60 -2.99 -2.38 -15.15
C LEU A 60 -2.58 -0.98 -14.68
N TYR A 61 -1.75 -0.27 -15.45
CA TYR A 61 -1.32 1.09 -15.12
C TYR A 61 -2.48 2.08 -15.13
N VAL A 62 -3.39 2.00 -16.10
CA VAL A 62 -4.58 2.86 -16.17
C VAL A 62 -5.50 2.57 -14.97
N TRP A 63 -5.78 1.30 -14.69
CA TRP A 63 -6.61 0.90 -13.54
C TRP A 63 -5.99 1.35 -12.22
N GLY A 64 -4.68 1.14 -12.04
CA GLY A 64 -3.96 1.55 -10.84
C GLY A 64 -3.90 3.07 -10.67
N PHE A 65 -3.64 3.81 -11.74
CA PHE A 65 -3.62 5.27 -11.70
C PHE A 65 -4.98 5.85 -11.32
N ILE A 66 -6.06 5.39 -11.96
CA ILE A 66 -7.42 5.85 -11.64
C ILE A 66 -7.77 5.51 -10.18
N SER A 67 -7.48 4.28 -9.74
CA SER A 67 -7.75 3.85 -8.37
C SER A 67 -6.98 4.68 -7.34
N TYR A 68 -5.69 4.95 -7.60
CA TYR A 68 -4.84 5.80 -6.77
C TYR A 68 -5.39 7.22 -6.67
N VAL A 69 -5.69 7.85 -7.81
CA VAL A 69 -6.22 9.22 -7.85
C VAL A 69 -7.54 9.31 -7.07
N LEU A 70 -8.44 8.35 -7.24
CA LEU A 70 -9.70 8.31 -6.49
C LEU A 70 -9.48 8.11 -4.98
N ALA A 71 -8.59 7.19 -4.59
CA ALA A 71 -8.27 6.91 -3.19
C ALA A 71 -7.69 8.14 -2.46
N VAL A 72 -6.79 8.88 -3.14
CA VAL A 72 -6.13 10.07 -2.61
C VAL A 72 -7.05 11.30 -2.60
N SER A 73 -7.93 11.43 -3.61
CA SER A 73 -8.74 12.64 -3.82
C SER A 73 -10.03 12.67 -3.00
N ILE A 74 -10.65 11.51 -2.76
CA ILE A 74 -11.90 11.44 -1.99
C ILE A 74 -11.63 11.84 -0.55
N ASN A 75 -12.42 12.78 -0.02
CA ASN A 75 -12.35 13.15 1.39
C ASN A 75 -13.13 12.12 2.23
N PRO A 76 -12.47 11.29 3.06
CA PRO A 76 -13.13 10.29 3.88
C PRO A 76 -13.81 10.87 5.14
N SER A 77 -13.91 12.20 5.26
CA SER A 77 -14.57 12.83 6.40
C SER A 77 -16.06 12.51 6.44
N SER A 78 -16.60 12.35 7.65
CA SER A 78 -18.02 12.08 7.93
C SER A 78 -18.97 13.25 7.61
N GLY A 79 -18.47 14.39 7.11
CA GLY A 79 -19.29 15.44 6.51
C GLY A 79 -20.14 16.28 7.46
N GLY A 80 -20.18 15.96 8.76
CA GLY A 80 -20.77 16.84 9.77
C GLY A 80 -19.98 18.13 9.86
N GLU A 81 -20.66 19.28 9.92
CA GLU A 81 -20.04 20.53 10.35
C GLU A 81 -19.26 20.23 11.64
N GLN A 82 -17.96 20.52 11.64
CA GLN A 82 -17.17 20.58 12.86
C GLN A 82 -17.77 21.73 13.66
N ASN A 83 -18.85 21.45 14.39
CA ASN A 83 -19.38 22.35 15.37
C ASN A 83 -18.19 22.68 16.27
N SER A 84 -17.98 23.96 16.53
CA SER A 84 -16.85 24.57 17.23
C SER A 84 -16.65 24.10 18.68
N MET A 85 -17.23 22.95 19.02
CA MET A 85 -17.27 22.27 20.31
C MET A 85 -16.49 20.94 20.30
N TRP A 86 -15.83 20.55 19.20
CA TRP A 86 -14.79 19.52 19.29
C TRP A 86 -13.51 20.16 19.84
N ASN A 87 -13.46 20.24 21.17
CA ASN A 87 -12.25 20.56 21.89
C ASN A 87 -11.25 19.42 21.64
N PRO A 88 -10.11 19.65 20.97
CA PRO A 88 -9.01 18.71 21.08
C PRO A 88 -8.63 18.71 22.56
N VAL A 89 -8.60 17.53 23.18
CA VAL A 89 -8.22 17.33 24.60
C VAL A 89 -9.35 17.55 25.61
N LYS A 90 -10.16 16.51 25.79
CA LYS A 90 -10.12 15.82 27.09
C LYS A 90 -9.79 14.37 26.81
N CYS A 91 -8.55 13.96 27.10
CA CYS A 91 -8.37 12.60 27.58
C CYS A 91 -9.21 12.54 28.86
N VAL A 92 -10.38 11.91 28.80
CA VAL A 92 -11.06 11.55 30.03
C VAL A 92 -10.25 10.37 30.57
N TRP A 93 -9.44 10.66 31.58
CA TRP A 93 -8.76 9.62 32.34
C TRP A 93 -9.86 8.91 33.12
N ASP A 94 -10.25 7.72 32.66
CA ASP A 94 -11.13 6.86 33.43
C ASP A 94 -10.28 6.10 34.47
N SER A 95 -10.55 6.37 35.74
CA SER A 95 -9.86 5.75 36.88
C SER A 95 -10.11 4.25 36.99
N GLU A 96 -11.20 3.73 36.40
CA GLU A 96 -11.51 2.29 36.41
C GLU A 96 -10.80 1.55 35.26
N THR A 97 -10.72 2.13 34.06
CA THR A 97 -10.10 1.48 32.89
C THR A 97 -8.62 1.83 32.63
N ARG A 98 -8.03 2.79 33.36
CA ARG A 98 -6.60 3.21 33.23
C ARG A 98 -6.16 3.51 31.79
N CYS A 99 -7.07 3.90 30.89
CA CYS A 99 -6.77 4.10 29.48
C CYS A 99 -6.96 5.56 29.05
N CYS A 100 -5.95 6.11 28.38
CA CYS A 100 -5.97 7.48 27.84
C CYS A 100 -6.63 7.45 26.45
N CYS A 101 -7.96 7.40 26.40
CA CYS A 101 -8.69 7.33 25.14
C CYS A 101 -8.83 8.73 24.51
N VAL A 102 -7.96 9.06 23.56
CA VAL A 102 -8.20 10.20 22.65
C VAL A 102 -9.33 9.78 21.70
N GLY A 103 -10.57 10.18 22.00
CA GLY A 103 -11.70 10.07 21.06
C GLY A 103 -12.80 9.05 21.38
N CYS A 104 -12.86 8.47 22.59
CA CYS A 104 -13.93 7.54 22.99
C CYS A 104 -15.13 8.25 23.67
N HIS A 105 -15.61 9.37 23.15
CA HIS A 105 -16.94 9.85 23.54
C HIS A 105 -17.97 9.26 22.57
N GLU A 106 -18.67 8.22 23.05
CA GLU A 106 -19.95 7.70 22.57
C GLU A 106 -20.29 8.01 21.10
N SER A 107 -19.55 7.40 20.17
CA SER A 107 -20.15 7.09 18.87
C SER A 107 -20.80 5.73 19.03
N ASP A 108 -22.12 5.73 19.12
CA ASP A 108 -23.03 4.61 19.34
C ASP A 108 -23.04 3.59 18.18
N ARG A 109 -21.85 3.18 17.68
CA ARG A 109 -21.58 2.06 16.74
C ARG A 109 -20.12 1.94 16.23
N GLY A 110 -19.11 2.60 16.80
CA GLY A 110 -17.69 2.37 16.42
C GLY A 110 -17.28 2.75 14.99
N LEU A 111 -18.15 3.41 14.22
CA LEU A 111 -17.90 3.68 12.79
C LEU A 111 -17.07 4.95 12.58
N ASN A 112 -17.14 5.96 13.46
CA ASN A 112 -16.48 7.24 13.25
C ASN A 112 -15.30 7.42 14.23
N LEU A 113 -14.07 7.56 13.72
CA LEU A 113 -12.87 7.80 14.55
C LEU A 113 -12.16 9.09 14.15
N PHE A 114 -11.51 9.74 15.11
CA PHE A 114 -10.74 10.97 14.91
C PHE A 114 -9.29 10.67 14.52
N CYS A 115 -8.86 11.17 13.36
CA CYS A 115 -7.47 11.12 12.95
C CYS A 115 -6.73 12.40 13.35
N LYS A 116 -5.80 12.28 14.29
CA LYS A 116 -4.93 13.39 14.73
C LYS A 116 -4.10 13.97 13.58
N SER A 117 -3.53 13.12 12.72
CA SER A 117 -2.67 13.56 11.60
C SER A 117 -3.42 14.38 10.55
N CYS A 118 -4.72 14.13 10.37
CA CYS A 118 -5.56 14.87 9.43
C CYS A 118 -6.46 15.93 10.08
N ASN A 119 -6.47 15.98 11.41
CA ASN A 119 -7.36 16.78 12.24
C ASN A 119 -8.84 16.67 11.82
N LYS A 120 -9.34 15.44 11.62
CA LYS A 120 -10.72 15.18 11.18
C LYS A 120 -11.30 13.88 11.70
N LEU A 121 -12.64 13.87 11.82
CA LEU A 121 -13.43 12.64 11.96
C LEU A 121 -13.56 11.97 10.60
N VAL A 122 -13.39 10.65 10.59
CA VAL A 122 -13.44 9.79 9.41
C VAL A 122 -14.51 8.72 9.63
N GLU A 123 -15.38 8.57 8.63
CA GLU A 123 -16.43 7.57 8.61
C GLU A 123 -15.90 6.20 8.21
N HIS A 124 -16.30 5.17 8.95
CA HIS A 124 -15.74 3.82 8.94
C HIS A 124 -14.21 3.84 8.89
N HIS A 125 -13.59 4.56 9.83
CA HIS A 125 -12.14 4.79 9.83
C HIS A 125 -11.36 3.48 9.93
N ASP A 126 -10.51 3.23 8.94
CA ASP A 126 -9.64 2.06 8.90
C ASP A 126 -8.23 2.40 9.40
N HIS A 127 -7.55 3.37 8.77
CA HIS A 127 -6.25 3.87 9.21
C HIS A 127 -5.87 5.19 8.52
N HIS A 128 -4.83 5.85 9.00
CA HIS A 128 -4.15 6.89 8.24
C HIS A 128 -3.05 6.26 7.39
N CYS A 129 -3.16 6.36 6.06
CA CYS A 129 -2.18 5.77 5.15
C CYS A 129 -1.12 6.81 4.77
N GLU A 130 0.11 6.61 5.22
CA GLU A 130 1.22 7.48 4.85
C GLU A 130 1.52 7.41 3.35
N TRP A 131 1.40 6.24 2.72
CA TRP A 131 1.64 6.07 1.27
C TRP A 131 0.66 6.86 0.38
N LEU A 132 -0.56 7.12 0.86
CA LEU A 132 -1.57 7.92 0.16
C LEU A 132 -1.75 9.32 0.77
N ASN A 133 -1.03 9.62 1.86
CA ASN A 133 -1.09 10.87 2.61
C ASN A 133 -2.52 11.29 3.00
N THR A 134 -3.41 10.31 3.23
CA THR A 134 -4.82 10.55 3.57
C THR A 134 -5.32 9.43 4.49
N CYS A 135 -6.48 9.65 5.11
CA CYS A 135 -7.15 8.57 5.83
C CYS A 135 -7.82 7.61 4.86
N ILE A 136 -7.88 6.35 5.25
CA ILE A 136 -8.69 5.32 4.61
C ILE A 136 -9.89 5.07 5.51
N GLY A 137 -11.07 5.18 4.91
CA GLY A 137 -12.34 4.90 5.57
C GLY A 137 -13.38 4.47 4.55
N GLY A 138 -14.65 4.38 4.97
CA GLY A 138 -15.72 3.76 4.16
C GLY A 138 -15.85 4.37 2.76
N ARG A 139 -15.70 5.69 2.65
CA ARG A 139 -15.88 6.43 1.39
C ARG A 139 -14.78 6.19 0.34
N ASN A 140 -13.57 5.79 0.75
CA ASN A 140 -12.44 5.59 -0.17
C ASN A 140 -11.78 4.19 -0.06
N TYR A 141 -12.24 3.31 0.83
CA TYR A 141 -11.68 1.97 1.04
C TYR A 141 -11.62 1.12 -0.24
N ARG A 142 -12.68 1.13 -1.06
CA ARG A 142 -12.72 0.36 -2.32
C ARG A 142 -11.61 0.77 -3.28
N PHE A 143 -11.34 2.07 -3.40
CA PHE A 143 -10.29 2.60 -4.28
C PHE A 143 -8.89 2.33 -3.71
N PHE A 144 -8.73 2.41 -2.39
CA PHE A 144 -7.51 1.98 -1.71
C PHE A 144 -7.20 0.52 -1.98
N PHE A 145 -8.17 -0.38 -1.80
CA PHE A 145 -7.96 -1.80 -2.03
C PHE A 145 -7.64 -2.09 -3.51
N ASN A 146 -8.33 -1.45 -4.45
CA ASN A 146 -7.99 -1.53 -5.88
C ASN A 146 -6.60 -0.99 -6.18
N THR A 147 -6.12 0.04 -5.48
CA THR A 147 -4.74 0.55 -5.61
C THR A 147 -3.71 -0.51 -5.18
N ILE A 148 -3.97 -1.24 -4.10
CA ILE A 148 -3.10 -2.33 -3.63
C ILE A 148 -3.10 -3.49 -4.64
N VAL A 149 -4.28 -3.93 -5.10
CA VAL A 149 -4.39 -5.07 -6.03
C VAL A 149 -3.76 -4.74 -7.39
N SER A 150 -4.05 -3.57 -7.95
CA SER A 150 -3.43 -3.14 -9.20
C SER A 150 -1.92 -2.99 -9.07
N GLY A 151 -1.42 -2.39 -7.98
CA GLY A 151 0.02 -2.31 -7.68
C GLY A 151 0.68 -3.69 -7.52
N PHE A 152 0.00 -4.66 -6.91
CA PHE A 152 0.49 -6.03 -6.78
C PHE A 152 0.68 -6.71 -8.14
N LEU A 153 -0.30 -6.55 -9.04
CA LEU A 153 -0.24 -7.11 -10.39
C LEU A 153 0.80 -6.39 -11.27
N ILE A 154 0.92 -5.06 -11.17
CA ILE A 154 1.98 -4.30 -11.84
C ILE A 154 3.36 -4.79 -11.38
N ALA A 155 3.55 -4.91 -10.06
CA ALA A 155 4.82 -5.37 -9.50
C ALA A 155 5.16 -6.80 -9.92
N LEU A 156 4.17 -7.70 -9.96
CA LEU A 156 4.33 -9.05 -10.48
C LEU A 156 4.79 -9.02 -11.95
N GLN A 157 4.06 -8.31 -12.81
CA GLN A 157 4.38 -8.28 -14.24
C GLN A 157 5.77 -7.68 -14.49
N ILE A 158 6.12 -6.56 -13.85
CA ILE A 158 7.45 -5.95 -14.00
C ILE A 158 8.55 -6.85 -13.45
N SER A 159 8.34 -7.49 -12.28
CA SER A 159 9.30 -8.43 -11.70
C SER A 159 9.56 -9.61 -12.64
N VAL A 160 8.51 -10.23 -13.18
CA VAL A 160 8.64 -11.34 -14.15
C VAL A 160 9.41 -10.90 -15.39
N MET A 161 9.10 -9.73 -15.96
CA MET A 161 9.82 -9.22 -17.12
C MET A 161 11.30 -8.94 -16.81
N ALA A 162 11.60 -8.34 -15.65
CA ALA A 162 12.96 -8.03 -15.24
C ALA A 162 13.80 -9.31 -15.04
N TRP A 163 13.25 -10.31 -14.34
CA TRP A 163 13.90 -11.61 -14.17
C TRP A 163 14.04 -12.39 -15.48
N TYR A 164 13.05 -12.33 -16.36
CA TYR A 164 13.15 -12.87 -17.72
C TYR A 164 14.33 -12.24 -18.46
N ILE A 165 14.45 -10.91 -18.42
CA ILE A 165 15.53 -10.21 -19.11
C ILE A 165 16.90 -10.60 -18.54
N LEU A 166 17.06 -10.59 -17.21
CA LEU A 166 18.30 -11.00 -16.56
C LEU A 166 18.67 -12.45 -16.90
N SER A 167 17.70 -13.36 -16.84
CA SER A 167 17.96 -14.79 -17.09
C SER A 167 18.32 -15.07 -18.54
N VAL A 168 17.50 -14.59 -19.49
CA VAL A 168 17.65 -14.91 -20.91
C VAL A 168 18.82 -14.19 -21.55
N TYR A 169 19.02 -12.90 -21.23
CA TYR A 169 20.03 -12.10 -21.92
C TYR A 169 21.37 -12.07 -21.18
N TYR A 170 21.41 -12.19 -19.86
CA TYR A 170 22.67 -12.04 -19.11
C TYR A 170 23.17 -13.35 -18.50
N ILE A 171 22.34 -14.04 -17.71
CA ILE A 171 22.76 -15.21 -16.94
C ILE A 171 23.01 -16.42 -17.83
N LEU A 172 22.06 -16.74 -18.73
CA LEU A 172 22.17 -17.91 -19.60
C LEU A 172 23.32 -17.80 -20.63
N PRO A 173 23.55 -16.66 -21.32
CA PRO A 173 24.69 -16.52 -22.22
C PRO A 173 26.04 -16.55 -21.50
N TYR A 174 26.13 -15.91 -20.32
CA TYR A 174 27.33 -15.99 -19.49
C TYR A 174 27.66 -17.44 -19.10
N ALA A 175 26.65 -18.22 -18.68
CA ALA A 175 26.82 -19.64 -18.35
C ALA A 175 27.25 -20.51 -19.55
N ARG A 176 26.98 -20.06 -20.78
CA ARG A 176 27.41 -20.74 -22.03
C ARG A 176 28.78 -20.28 -22.54
N GLY A 177 29.44 -19.33 -21.85
CA GLY A 177 30.74 -18.81 -22.25
C GLY A 177 30.69 -17.84 -23.44
N ALA A 178 29.54 -17.22 -23.71
CA ALA A 178 29.39 -16.23 -24.77
C ALA A 178 29.92 -14.84 -24.36
N ASP A 179 30.36 -14.05 -25.35
CA ASP A 179 30.71 -12.63 -25.16
C ASP A 179 29.43 -11.79 -24.98
N THR A 180 28.87 -11.90 -23.78
CA THR A 180 27.56 -11.39 -23.38
C THR A 180 27.30 -9.93 -23.78
N MET A 181 28.29 -9.05 -23.73
CA MET A 181 28.08 -7.63 -23.98
C MET A 181 27.79 -7.31 -25.46
N ALA A 182 28.48 -7.98 -26.39
CA ALA A 182 28.32 -7.73 -27.82
C ALA A 182 27.03 -8.36 -28.37
N GLU A 183 26.71 -9.58 -27.94
CA GLU A 183 25.48 -10.29 -28.35
C GLU A 183 24.20 -9.65 -27.79
N ILE A 184 24.25 -9.13 -26.56
CA ILE A 184 23.10 -8.42 -25.97
C ILE A 184 22.87 -7.08 -26.66
N ALA A 185 23.95 -6.35 -26.98
CA ALA A 185 23.87 -5.09 -27.70
C ALA A 185 23.21 -5.28 -29.08
N THR A 186 23.60 -6.31 -29.83
CA THR A 186 23.01 -6.62 -31.14
C THR A 186 21.55 -7.06 -31.02
N MET A 187 21.21 -7.97 -30.11
CA MET A 187 19.81 -8.39 -29.90
C MET A 187 18.90 -7.23 -29.48
N PHE A 188 19.38 -6.32 -28.63
CA PHE A 188 18.59 -5.16 -28.20
C PHE A 188 18.38 -4.15 -29.34
N LEU A 189 19.42 -3.91 -30.14
CA LEU A 189 19.32 -3.06 -31.33
C LEU A 189 18.33 -3.65 -32.36
N GLU A 190 18.36 -4.96 -32.56
CA GLU A 190 17.43 -5.68 -33.45
C GLU A 190 15.99 -5.66 -32.92
N ALA A 191 15.79 -5.92 -31.62
CA ALA A 191 14.45 -5.94 -31.00
C ALA A 191 13.77 -4.56 -30.98
N ARG A 192 14.56 -3.48 -30.93
CA ARG A 192 14.05 -2.10 -30.89
C ARG A 192 13.68 -1.53 -32.25
N GLY A 193 14.12 -2.14 -33.35
CA GLY A 193 13.81 -1.69 -34.71
C GLY A 193 14.30 -0.28 -35.07
N GLU A 194 15.09 0.37 -34.20
CA GLU A 194 15.60 1.73 -34.40
C GLU A 194 17.08 1.83 -34.02
N SER A 195 17.85 2.47 -34.90
CA SER A 195 19.20 2.94 -34.64
C SER A 195 19.17 4.14 -33.69
N LEU A 196 18.96 3.93 -32.39
CA LEU A 196 19.10 5.01 -31.40
C LEU A 196 20.60 5.35 -31.26
N PRO A 197 21.08 6.53 -31.68
CA PRO A 197 22.51 6.83 -31.75
C PRO A 197 23.06 7.37 -30.41
N LEU A 198 22.38 7.12 -29.29
CA LEU A 198 22.66 7.85 -28.05
C LEU A 198 23.77 7.21 -27.21
N LEU A 199 24.01 5.89 -27.34
CA LEU A 199 25.01 5.18 -26.54
C LEU A 199 25.71 4.10 -27.39
N PRO A 200 27.04 3.90 -27.24
CA PRO A 200 27.72 2.71 -27.73
C PRO A 200 27.01 1.44 -27.23
N GLY A 201 26.95 0.38 -28.05
CA GLY A 201 26.20 -0.85 -27.73
C GLY A 201 26.56 -1.46 -26.36
N GLU A 202 27.83 -1.41 -25.98
CA GLU A 202 28.32 -1.89 -24.68
C GLU A 202 27.73 -1.09 -23.50
N LEU A 203 27.64 0.24 -23.63
CA LEU A 203 27.07 1.10 -22.59
C LEU A 203 25.56 0.87 -22.45
N ALA A 204 24.86 0.64 -23.57
CA ALA A 204 23.44 0.27 -23.54
C ALA A 204 23.21 -1.06 -22.80
N ALA A 205 24.02 -2.09 -23.07
CA ALA A 205 23.93 -3.39 -22.40
C ALA A 205 24.14 -3.28 -20.88
N ILE A 206 25.10 -2.46 -20.43
CA ILE A 206 25.35 -2.20 -19.00
C ILE A 206 24.17 -1.45 -18.35
N VAL A 207 23.63 -0.44 -19.02
CA VAL A 207 22.49 0.34 -18.50
C VAL A 207 21.25 -0.54 -18.37
N ILE A 208 20.95 -1.37 -19.37
CA ILE A 208 19.82 -2.31 -19.32
C ILE A 208 20.01 -3.32 -18.19
N PHE A 209 21.22 -3.86 -18.00
CA PHE A 209 21.53 -4.76 -16.90
C PHE A 209 21.26 -4.11 -15.54
N ALA A 210 21.72 -2.88 -15.36
CA ALA A 210 21.52 -2.13 -14.12
C ALA A 210 20.02 -1.87 -13.85
N ILE A 211 19.28 -1.41 -14.86
CA ILE A 211 17.84 -1.15 -14.73
C ILE A 211 17.04 -2.44 -14.49
N ALA A 212 17.36 -3.52 -15.19
CA ALA A 212 16.73 -4.82 -14.99
C ALA A 212 17.02 -5.37 -13.59
N SER A 213 18.26 -5.26 -13.10
CA SER A 213 18.66 -5.69 -11.76
C SER A 213 17.94 -4.90 -10.66
N VAL A 214 17.93 -3.57 -10.76
CA VAL A 214 17.22 -2.69 -9.82
C VAL A 214 15.73 -2.98 -9.83
N SER A 215 15.14 -3.16 -11.02
CA SER A 215 13.72 -3.49 -11.15
C SER A 215 13.38 -4.87 -10.57
N ALA A 216 14.19 -5.89 -10.86
CA ALA A 216 14.00 -7.23 -10.32
C ALA A 216 14.00 -7.21 -8.79
N PHE A 217 14.92 -6.47 -8.17
CA PHE A 217 14.97 -6.32 -6.72
C PHE A 217 13.75 -5.56 -6.17
N ILE A 218 13.52 -4.33 -6.66
CA ILE A 218 12.48 -3.44 -6.13
C ILE A 218 11.09 -4.06 -6.32
N TYR A 219 10.75 -4.54 -7.53
CA TYR A 219 9.41 -5.04 -7.80
C TYR A 219 9.12 -6.39 -7.16
N THR A 220 10.13 -7.22 -6.92
CA THR A 220 9.95 -8.44 -6.11
C THR A 220 9.64 -8.08 -4.65
N LEU A 221 10.32 -7.08 -4.09
CA LEU A 221 10.03 -6.60 -2.74
C LEU A 221 8.62 -5.99 -2.64
N VAL A 222 8.25 -5.13 -3.61
CA VAL A 222 6.91 -4.52 -3.67
C VAL A 222 5.84 -5.60 -3.80
N PHE A 223 6.03 -6.59 -4.68
CA PHE A 223 5.12 -7.72 -4.83
C PHE A 223 4.92 -8.47 -3.51
N ALA A 224 6.00 -8.78 -2.79
CA ALA A 224 5.93 -9.48 -1.51
C ALA A 224 5.19 -8.65 -0.45
N VAL A 225 5.54 -7.36 -0.30
CA VAL A 225 4.90 -6.46 0.67
C VAL A 225 3.41 -6.30 0.36
N LEU A 226 3.05 -6.02 -0.89
CA LEU A 226 1.63 -5.88 -1.26
C LEU A 226 0.87 -7.20 -1.13
N GLY A 227 1.50 -8.34 -1.43
CA GLY A 227 0.90 -9.66 -1.22
C GLY A 227 0.56 -9.91 0.25
N THR A 228 1.50 -9.63 1.16
CA THR A 228 1.22 -9.74 2.61
C THR A 228 0.12 -8.78 3.08
N LEU A 229 0.07 -7.56 2.52
CA LEU A 229 -0.98 -6.59 2.84
C LEU A 229 -2.36 -7.07 2.35
N ILE A 230 -2.45 -7.63 1.13
CA ILE A 230 -3.69 -8.23 0.60
C ILE A 230 -4.15 -9.37 1.50
N ILE A 231 -3.25 -10.30 1.84
CA ILE A 231 -3.56 -11.42 2.73
C ILE A 231 -4.08 -10.93 4.08
N PHE A 232 -3.45 -9.89 4.65
CA PHE A 232 -3.90 -9.28 5.89
C PHE A 232 -5.32 -8.70 5.78
N HIS A 233 -5.63 -7.95 4.73
CA HIS A 233 -6.99 -7.41 4.53
C HIS A 233 -8.04 -8.50 4.25
N ILE A 234 -7.67 -9.58 3.57
CA ILE A 234 -8.54 -10.75 3.40
C ILE A 234 -8.82 -11.39 4.76
N HIS A 235 -7.79 -11.57 5.60
CA HIS A 235 -7.96 -12.10 6.94
C HIS A 235 -8.91 -11.23 7.79
N LEU A 236 -8.73 -9.91 7.76
CA LEU A 236 -9.62 -8.95 8.43
C LEU A 236 -11.08 -9.04 7.94
N TYR A 237 -11.27 -9.18 6.62
CA TYR A 237 -12.59 -9.38 6.04
C TYR A 237 -13.25 -10.68 6.54
N CYS A 238 -12.49 -11.78 6.62
CA CYS A 238 -13.00 -13.07 7.11
C CYS A 238 -13.42 -13.03 8.58
N ILE A 239 -12.74 -12.26 9.43
CA ILE A 239 -13.07 -12.10 10.86
C ILE A 239 -14.04 -10.93 11.13
N GLY A 240 -14.45 -10.20 10.08
CA GLY A 240 -15.45 -9.14 10.17
C GLY A 240 -14.98 -7.87 10.92
N MET A 241 -13.67 -7.61 10.98
CA MET A 241 -13.08 -6.45 11.66
C MET A 241 -12.38 -5.50 10.68
N SER A 242 -12.31 -4.22 11.04
CA SER A 242 -11.46 -3.21 10.39
C SER A 242 -10.03 -3.25 10.94
N THR A 243 -9.07 -2.61 10.25
CA THR A 243 -7.67 -2.52 10.69
C THR A 243 -7.56 -1.74 12.00
N SER A 244 -8.34 -0.67 12.15
CA SER A 244 -8.40 0.09 13.41
C SER A 244 -8.85 -0.80 14.56
N GLU A 245 -9.97 -1.50 14.42
CA GLU A 245 -10.49 -2.42 15.45
C GLU A 245 -9.47 -3.50 15.81
N TYR A 246 -8.85 -4.13 14.81
CA TYR A 246 -7.80 -5.13 15.03
C TYR A 246 -6.61 -4.59 15.82
N ILE A 247 -6.14 -3.38 15.50
CA ILE A 247 -5.01 -2.74 16.21
C ILE A 247 -5.40 -2.40 17.65
N PHE A 248 -6.61 -1.88 17.89
CA PHE A 248 -7.08 -1.57 19.23
C PHE A 248 -7.21 -2.82 20.10
N ALA A 249 -7.86 -3.87 19.59
CA ALA A 249 -7.96 -5.16 20.28
C ALA A 249 -6.58 -5.73 20.62
N ARG A 250 -5.62 -5.64 19.68
CA ARG A 250 -4.24 -6.12 19.92
C ARG A 250 -3.49 -5.31 20.96
N ARG A 251 -3.71 -3.99 21.03
CA ARG A 251 -3.10 -3.12 22.07
C ARG A 251 -3.68 -3.43 23.44
N GLU A 252 -4.99 -3.65 23.51
CA GLU A 252 -5.66 -4.00 24.76
C GLU A 252 -5.15 -5.34 25.31
N MET A 253 -5.07 -6.37 24.47
CA MET A 253 -4.48 -7.67 24.86
C MET A 253 -3.06 -7.50 25.42
N ARG A 254 -2.19 -6.72 24.75
CA ARG A 254 -0.82 -6.46 25.24
C ARG A 254 -0.78 -5.71 26.56
N MET A 255 -1.69 -4.76 26.78
CA MET A 255 -1.77 -4.04 28.05
C MET A 255 -2.20 -4.97 29.18
N GLN A 256 -3.13 -5.89 28.91
CA GLN A 256 -3.55 -6.90 29.87
C GLN A 256 -2.44 -7.91 30.19
N GLU A 257 -1.65 -8.34 29.20
CA GLU A 257 -0.48 -9.21 29.42
C GLU A 257 0.58 -8.53 30.31
N CYS A 258 0.88 -7.26 30.04
CA CYS A 258 1.79 -6.45 30.85
C CYS A 258 1.26 -6.27 32.29
N ALA A 259 -0.04 -6.01 32.44
CA ALA A 259 -0.69 -5.89 33.74
C ALA A 259 -0.70 -7.21 34.55
N ARG A 260 -0.68 -8.35 33.86
CA ARG A 260 -0.56 -9.69 34.47
C ARG A 260 0.88 -10.11 34.76
N GLY A 261 1.87 -9.25 34.50
CA GLY A 261 3.29 -9.56 34.73
C GLY A 261 3.86 -10.64 33.81
N LEU A 262 3.17 -10.94 32.70
CA LEU A 262 3.64 -11.90 31.70
C LEU A 262 4.67 -11.20 30.79
N ASN A 263 5.94 -11.29 31.18
CA ASN A 263 7.06 -10.80 30.39
C ASN A 263 7.42 -11.82 29.31
N THR A 264 6.68 -11.87 28.20
CA THR A 264 7.07 -12.72 27.06
C THR A 264 7.30 -11.87 25.81
N TRP A 265 8.57 -11.47 25.63
CA TRP A 265 9.11 -10.97 24.35
C TRP A 265 9.27 -12.09 23.30
N SER A 266 8.43 -13.12 23.30
CA SER A 266 8.55 -14.25 22.36
C SER A 266 7.61 -14.08 21.16
N TRP A 267 8.17 -13.56 20.07
CA TRP A 267 7.69 -13.86 18.71
C TRP A 267 8.23 -15.23 18.26
N PRO A 268 7.51 -16.05 17.46
CA PRO A 268 6.09 -16.01 17.11
C PRO A 268 5.30 -17.12 17.83
N TYR A 269 4.12 -16.78 18.39
CA TYR A 269 3.13 -17.80 18.74
C TYR A 269 2.38 -18.22 17.49
N THR A 270 2.43 -19.53 17.21
CA THR A 270 1.60 -20.24 16.26
C THR A 270 0.11 -20.08 16.59
N ILE A 271 -0.72 -20.10 15.55
CA ILE A 271 -2.19 -19.96 15.53
C ILE A 271 -2.90 -21.15 16.22
N SER A 272 -2.24 -21.90 17.11
CA SER A 272 -2.83 -23.06 17.80
C SER A 272 -3.62 -22.71 19.06
N GLY A 273 -3.60 -21.45 19.50
CA GLY A 273 -4.29 -21.01 20.73
C GLY A 273 -5.63 -20.31 20.53
N ILE A 274 -6.03 -19.99 19.30
CA ILE A 274 -7.35 -19.40 19.03
C ILE A 274 -8.36 -20.54 18.86
N HIS A 275 -8.72 -21.17 19.98
CA HIS A 275 -9.92 -21.98 20.00
C HIS A 275 -11.12 -21.03 19.78
N SER A 276 -11.88 -21.32 18.74
CA SER A 276 -13.10 -20.60 18.31
C SER A 276 -14.17 -20.47 19.39
N SER A 277 -14.05 -21.18 20.52
CA SER A 277 -14.99 -21.17 21.64
C SER A 277 -14.80 -20.05 22.65
N GLU A 278 -13.62 -19.41 22.74
CA GLU A 278 -13.39 -18.34 23.73
C GLU A 278 -13.49 -16.92 23.16
N PHE A 279 -13.29 -16.74 21.85
CA PHE A 279 -13.45 -15.42 21.22
C PHE A 279 -14.93 -15.07 20.97
N GLY A 280 -15.79 -16.09 20.84
CA GLY A 280 -17.23 -15.90 20.61
C GLY A 280 -18.03 -15.50 21.85
N SER A 281 -17.48 -15.66 23.06
CA SER A 281 -18.21 -15.39 24.32
C SER A 281 -17.93 -14.01 24.92
N GLN A 282 -16.93 -13.27 24.41
CA GLN A 282 -16.57 -11.94 24.92
C GLN A 282 -16.76 -10.79 23.92
N LEU A 283 -17.24 -11.07 22.72
CA LEU A 283 -17.68 -10.04 21.78
C LEU A 283 -19.20 -10.09 21.66
N PRO A 284 -19.92 -8.96 21.79
CA PRO A 284 -21.34 -8.93 21.54
C PRO A 284 -21.58 -9.27 20.06
N ILE A 285 -22.00 -10.51 19.79
CA ILE A 285 -22.48 -10.93 18.47
C ILE A 285 -23.82 -10.23 18.24
N HIS A 286 -23.79 -8.99 17.75
CA HIS A 286 -24.97 -8.40 17.16
C HIS A 286 -25.08 -8.85 15.71
N SER A 287 -25.99 -9.80 15.49
CA SER A 287 -26.46 -10.22 14.17
C SER A 287 -26.79 -9.00 13.32
N ARG A 288 -26.09 -8.83 12.19
CA ARG A 288 -26.56 -7.93 11.12
C ARG A 288 -27.89 -8.47 10.62
N ARG A 289 -29.01 -7.81 10.94
CA ARG A 289 -30.20 -7.91 10.10
C ARG A 289 -29.97 -6.97 8.92
N THR A 290 -29.87 -7.62 7.75
CA THR A 290 -30.19 -7.17 6.38
C THR A 290 -29.99 -5.69 6.06
#